data_AF-A0A2G1VLY5-F1
#
_entry.id   AF-A0A2G1VLY5-F1
#
_cell.length_a   1.000
_cell.length_b   1.000
_cell.length_c   1.000
_cell.angle_alpha   90.00
_cell.angle_beta   90.00
_cell.angle_gamma   90.00
#
_symmetry.space_group_name_H-M   'P 1'
#
loop_
_entity.id
_entity.type
_entity.pdbx_description
1 polymer ?
#
loop_
_entity_poly.entity_id
_entity_poly.type
_entity_poly.pdbx_seq_one_letter_code
_entity_poly.pdbx_strand_id
1 'polypeptide(L)'
;MNINPLIVKSYLESLKEDNELDTIFTQLLQVLDFEILSTPQEYKGFSQYGKDIVAVKKDSNDNIKKRFYFELKAGDIDNKNWFINGNGVRDTLKMTADKNFSTNYKDFDKLPIKVILVYNGMVNEKIRNLLNDLSQKEFISKGIEFEEWNISILSKKFTDNLFGAYLLTDQETTKTFNKVLLNLNASNHISEDFKRLLEDLFSKNKWEGWNKKKREWKLLFQTLKLVSFIIYTESKEYNNLDIAKRYLTHLVLRFWYWVLKNNLENDKKIKTYFDEVLNFYLSVLSEYFKRTLSIASIQDGLSYENSGTYEEIGYTKRTFDYLEYLTFFLNINLSNEGEQENIKKMLSAVINANNVSSRPLIDINSIPIVDILTIYITLDDKTSATNYLQKALSHKVCN
;
A
#
# COMPACT_ATOMS: atom_id res chain seq x y z
N MET A 1 3.27 -23.07 16.98
CA MET A 1 1.93 -22.49 16.78
C MET A 1 1.77 -22.06 15.33
N ASN A 2 0.91 -22.73 14.56
CA ASN A 2 0.31 -22.13 13.37
C ASN A 2 -0.29 -20.79 13.80
N ILE A 3 -0.23 -19.75 12.97
CA ILE A 3 -1.05 -18.58 13.24
C ILE A 3 -2.49 -19.06 13.39
N ASN A 4 -3.01 -18.77 14.56
CA ASN A 4 -4.35 -19.10 14.94
C ASN A 4 -5.28 -18.40 13.93
N PRO A 5 -6.27 -19.06 13.32
CA PRO A 5 -7.33 -18.38 12.57
C PRO A 5 -7.88 -17.15 13.31
N LEU A 6 -7.79 -17.15 14.65
CA LEU A 6 -8.06 -15.99 15.50
C LEU A 6 -7.18 -14.76 15.23
N ILE A 7 -5.86 -14.86 14.99
CA ILE A 7 -5.05 -13.65 14.71
C ILE A 7 -5.29 -13.13 13.29
N VAL A 8 -5.48 -14.00 12.29
CA VAL A 8 -5.92 -13.56 10.95
C VAL A 8 -7.28 -12.86 11.06
N LYS A 9 -8.20 -13.47 11.81
CA LYS A 9 -9.51 -12.88 12.07
C LYS A 9 -9.40 -11.53 12.77
N SER A 10 -8.66 -11.43 13.87
CA SER A 10 -8.47 -10.17 14.59
C SER A 10 -7.82 -9.10 13.73
N TYR A 11 -6.87 -9.48 12.87
CA TYR A 11 -6.29 -8.55 11.89
C TYR A 11 -7.35 -8.07 10.89
N LEU A 12 -8.11 -8.99 10.29
CA LEU A 12 -9.19 -8.62 9.38
C LEU A 12 -10.24 -7.74 10.05
N GLU A 13 -10.64 -8.03 11.29
CA GLU A 13 -11.57 -7.22 12.10
C GLU A 13 -11.00 -5.83 12.43
N SER A 14 -9.68 -5.68 12.43
CA SER A 14 -9.03 -4.39 12.74
C SER A 14 -9.09 -3.39 11.58
N LEU A 15 -9.39 -3.84 10.35
CA LEU A 15 -9.49 -2.98 9.17
C LEU A 15 -10.77 -2.15 9.23
N LYS A 16 -10.61 -0.82 9.32
CA LYS A 16 -11.71 0.11 9.57
C LYS A 16 -12.13 0.88 8.33
N GLU A 17 -11.22 1.00 7.35
CA GLU A 17 -11.46 1.76 6.13
C GLU A 17 -11.70 0.80 4.92
N ASP A 18 -12.61 1.16 4.00
CA ASP A 18 -12.93 0.30 2.84
C ASP A 18 -11.70 0.04 1.96
N ASN A 19 -10.85 1.05 1.75
CA ASN A 19 -9.58 0.94 1.02
C ASN A 19 -8.62 -0.10 1.63
N GLU A 20 -8.66 -0.32 2.94
CA GLU A 20 -7.83 -1.31 3.63
C GLU A 20 -8.28 -2.72 3.26
N LEU A 21 -9.59 -2.97 3.36
CA LEU A 21 -10.20 -4.24 2.97
C LEU A 21 -10.02 -4.50 1.46
N ASP A 22 -10.24 -3.49 0.62
CA ASP A 22 -10.05 -3.56 -0.83
C ASP A 22 -8.64 -4.03 -1.20
N THR A 23 -7.64 -3.44 -0.54
CA THR A 23 -6.23 -3.72 -0.81
C THR A 23 -5.88 -5.17 -0.50
N ILE A 24 -6.22 -5.66 0.69
CA ILE A 24 -5.90 -7.04 1.08
C ILE A 24 -6.75 -8.06 0.33
N PHE A 25 -8.01 -7.73 0.02
CA PHE A 25 -8.91 -8.63 -0.68
C PHE A 25 -8.48 -8.81 -2.13
N THR A 26 -8.00 -7.74 -2.77
CA THR A 26 -7.37 -7.81 -4.09
C THR A 26 -6.18 -8.78 -4.08
N GLN A 27 -5.33 -8.76 -3.05
CA GLN A 27 -4.21 -9.71 -2.91
C GLN A 27 -4.72 -11.16 -2.78
N LEU A 28 -5.78 -11.39 -1.99
CA LEU A 28 -6.42 -12.70 -1.88
C LEU A 28 -6.95 -13.18 -3.24
N LEU A 29 -7.67 -12.33 -3.99
CA LEU A 29 -8.19 -12.66 -5.32
C LEU A 29 -7.06 -13.00 -6.30
N GLN A 30 -5.96 -12.25 -6.24
CA GLN A 30 -4.75 -12.58 -7.01
C GLN A 30 -4.26 -13.99 -6.65
N VAL A 31 -4.07 -14.33 -5.38
CA VAL A 31 -3.66 -15.70 -4.97
C VAL A 31 -4.65 -16.77 -5.43
N LEU A 32 -5.94 -16.47 -5.38
CA LEU A 32 -7.01 -17.35 -5.84
C LEU A 32 -7.13 -17.44 -7.38
N ASP A 33 -6.20 -16.86 -8.15
CA ASP A 33 -6.18 -16.88 -9.62
C ASP A 33 -7.45 -16.29 -10.27
N PHE A 34 -8.02 -15.26 -9.65
CA PHE A 34 -9.01 -14.42 -10.34
C PHE A 34 -8.32 -13.53 -11.37
N GLU A 35 -8.93 -13.40 -12.55
CA GLU A 35 -8.56 -12.41 -13.54
C GLU A 35 -9.30 -11.10 -13.23
N ILE A 36 -8.62 -10.19 -12.52
CA ILE A 36 -9.20 -8.91 -12.09
C ILE A 36 -9.24 -7.96 -13.29
N LEU A 37 -10.44 -7.49 -13.64
CA LEU A 37 -10.68 -6.59 -14.77
C LEU A 37 -10.78 -5.12 -14.33
N SER A 38 -11.14 -4.87 -13.07
CA SER A 38 -11.14 -3.53 -12.48
C SER A 38 -10.95 -3.59 -10.98
N THR A 39 -10.21 -2.62 -10.47
CA THR A 39 -10.10 -2.32 -9.03
C THR A 39 -10.55 -0.88 -8.77
N PRO A 40 -10.87 -0.50 -7.50
CA PRO A 40 -11.28 0.87 -7.17
C PRO A 40 -10.21 1.93 -7.52
N GLN A 41 -8.94 1.54 -7.59
CA GLN A 41 -7.79 2.46 -7.77
C GLN A 41 -7.53 2.85 -9.24
N GLU A 42 -7.98 2.05 -10.22
CA GLU A 42 -7.68 2.26 -11.65
C GLU A 42 -8.69 3.17 -12.38
N TYR A 43 -9.86 3.41 -11.79
CA TYR A 43 -10.93 4.21 -12.39
C TYR A 43 -11.06 5.60 -11.74
N LYS A 44 -10.03 6.45 -11.85
CA LYS A 44 -10.16 7.89 -11.63
C LYS A 44 -10.99 8.51 -12.76
N GLY A 45 -12.33 8.53 -12.64
CA GLY A 45 -13.17 9.40 -13.48
C GLY A 45 -14.51 8.84 -14.00
N PHE A 46 -14.85 7.56 -13.75
CA PHE A 46 -16.18 7.02 -14.05
C PHE A 46 -16.85 6.48 -12.78
N SER A 47 -18.16 6.67 -12.67
CA SER A 47 -18.99 6.22 -11.54
C SER A 47 -18.78 4.73 -11.27
N GLN A 48 -18.17 4.40 -10.13
CA GLN A 48 -18.07 3.05 -9.59
C GLN A 48 -19.49 2.61 -9.21
N TYR A 49 -20.21 1.97 -10.14
CA TYR A 49 -21.63 1.62 -10.03
C TYR A 49 -21.94 0.57 -8.93
N GLY A 50 -21.48 0.79 -7.69
CA GLY A 50 -21.56 -0.14 -6.57
C GLY A 50 -20.88 -1.48 -6.86
N LYS A 51 -19.75 -1.45 -7.59
CA LYS A 51 -18.91 -2.61 -7.93
C LYS A 51 -17.47 -2.24 -7.63
N ASP A 52 -17.00 -2.62 -6.45
CA ASP A 52 -15.63 -2.30 -6.04
C ASP A 52 -14.61 -3.10 -6.86
N ILE A 53 -14.84 -4.40 -7.06
CA ILE A 53 -13.95 -5.25 -7.87
C ILE A 53 -14.75 -6.09 -8.86
N VAL A 54 -14.32 -6.09 -10.12
CA VAL A 54 -14.85 -6.98 -11.16
C VAL A 54 -13.76 -7.96 -11.58
N ALA A 55 -14.10 -9.24 -11.57
CA ALA A 55 -13.16 -10.29 -11.96
C ALA A 55 -13.83 -11.41 -12.75
N VAL A 56 -13.02 -12.21 -13.45
CA VAL A 56 -13.46 -13.40 -14.16
C VAL A 56 -12.70 -14.61 -13.63
N LYS A 57 -13.42 -15.71 -13.39
CA LYS A 57 -12.82 -16.99 -13.00
C LYS A 57 -13.75 -18.15 -13.35
N LYS A 58 -13.17 -19.34 -13.47
CA LYS A 58 -13.92 -20.59 -13.40
C LYS A 58 -14.31 -20.85 -11.94
N ASP A 59 -15.61 -20.85 -11.65
CA ASP A 59 -16.11 -21.10 -10.29
C ASP A 59 -15.75 -22.54 -9.88
N SER A 60 -15.20 -22.70 -8.69
CA SER A 60 -14.78 -24.01 -8.17
C SER A 60 -15.96 -24.93 -7.87
N ASN A 61 -17.15 -24.38 -7.64
CA ASN A 61 -18.32 -25.16 -7.23
C ASN A 61 -18.94 -25.93 -8.41
N ASP A 62 -19.01 -25.31 -9.59
CA ASP A 62 -19.66 -25.89 -10.77
C ASP A 62 -18.77 -25.93 -12.02
N ASN A 63 -17.53 -25.44 -11.92
CA ASN A 63 -16.58 -25.41 -13.02
C ASN A 63 -17.06 -24.57 -14.22
N ILE A 64 -17.94 -23.58 -14.01
CA ILE A 64 -18.42 -22.67 -15.04
C ILE A 64 -17.62 -21.36 -14.98
N LYS A 65 -17.24 -20.81 -16.13
CA LYS A 65 -16.59 -19.49 -16.20
C LYS A 65 -17.62 -18.40 -15.96
N LYS A 66 -17.45 -17.61 -14.91
CA LYS A 66 -18.39 -16.57 -14.48
C LYS A 66 -17.68 -15.22 -14.37
N ARG A 67 -18.47 -14.15 -14.46
CA ARG A 67 -18.07 -12.81 -14.03
C ARG A 67 -18.51 -12.60 -12.59
N PHE A 68 -17.56 -12.18 -11.76
CA PHE A 68 -17.73 -11.95 -10.34
C PHE A 68 -17.77 -10.44 -10.10
N TYR A 69 -18.83 -9.98 -9.44
CA TYR A 69 -18.95 -8.61 -8.94
C TYR A 69 -18.82 -8.66 -7.42
N PHE A 70 -17.73 -8.09 -6.91
CA PHE A 70 -17.50 -7.96 -5.49
C PHE A 70 -17.89 -6.55 -5.04
N GLU A 71 -18.72 -6.49 -4.01
CA GLU A 71 -19.04 -5.26 -3.28
C GLU A 71 -18.44 -5.38 -1.89
N LEU A 72 -17.55 -4.46 -1.52
CA LEU A 72 -16.75 -4.51 -0.31
C LEU A 72 -17.25 -3.49 0.70
N LYS A 73 -17.34 -3.90 1.97
CA LYS A 73 -17.74 -3.03 3.08
C LYS A 73 -16.92 -3.35 4.31
N ALA A 74 -16.18 -2.36 4.81
CA ALA A 74 -15.45 -2.46 6.07
C ALA A 74 -16.41 -2.42 7.27
N GLY A 75 -16.20 -3.31 8.23
CA GLY A 75 -16.92 -3.42 9.49
C GLY A 75 -18.23 -4.21 9.45
N ASP A 76 -19.01 -4.04 10.52
CA ASP A 76 -20.33 -4.64 10.69
C ASP A 76 -21.35 -3.98 9.78
N ILE A 77 -22.28 -4.73 9.19
CA ILE A 77 -23.41 -4.17 8.45
C ILE A 77 -24.57 -3.91 9.42
N ASP A 78 -24.77 -2.66 9.76
CA ASP A 78 -25.77 -2.15 10.69
C ASP A 78 -26.70 -1.12 10.04
N ASN A 79 -27.60 -0.52 10.83
CA ASN A 79 -28.51 0.51 10.32
C ASN A 79 -27.78 1.73 9.75
N LYS A 80 -26.64 2.10 10.34
CA LYS A 80 -25.91 3.31 9.95
C LYS A 80 -25.36 3.15 8.55
N ASN A 81 -24.69 2.03 8.25
CA ASN A 81 -24.09 1.80 6.92
C ASN A 81 -25.03 1.13 5.91
N TRP A 82 -26.14 0.53 6.34
CA TRP A 82 -27.19 0.05 5.43
C TRP A 82 -27.92 1.20 4.70
N PHE A 83 -28.25 2.28 5.42
CA PHE A 83 -29.09 3.38 4.94
C PHE A 83 -28.32 4.65 4.56
N ILE A 84 -27.00 4.60 4.41
CA ILE A 84 -26.23 5.75 3.89
C ILE A 84 -26.71 6.04 2.48
N ASN A 85 -27.25 7.23 2.24
CA ASN A 85 -27.72 7.61 0.92
C ASN A 85 -26.57 7.59 -0.08
N GLY A 86 -26.73 6.85 -1.17
CA GLY A 86 -25.79 6.76 -2.29
C GLY A 86 -24.58 5.85 -2.06
N ASN A 87 -24.18 5.62 -0.81
CA ASN A 87 -22.98 4.83 -0.46
C ASN A 87 -23.26 3.67 0.49
N GLY A 88 -24.51 3.49 0.92
CA GLY A 88 -24.90 2.41 1.83
C GLY A 88 -24.95 1.07 1.13
N VAL A 89 -24.92 -0.01 1.90
CA VAL A 89 -24.96 -1.39 1.37
C VAL A 89 -26.20 -1.63 0.49
N ARG A 90 -27.34 -1.06 0.88
CA ARG A 90 -28.58 -1.18 0.11
C ARG A 90 -28.46 -0.53 -1.28
N ASP A 91 -27.92 0.68 -1.34
CA ASP A 91 -27.89 1.48 -2.56
C ASP A 91 -26.84 0.94 -3.53
N THR A 92 -25.66 0.58 -3.01
CA THR A 92 -24.58 -0.04 -3.79
C THR A 92 -24.98 -1.37 -4.42
N LEU A 93 -25.64 -2.27 -3.66
CA LEU A 93 -26.15 -3.51 -4.22
C LEU A 93 -27.21 -3.30 -5.30
N LYS A 94 -28.11 -2.32 -5.14
CA LYS A 94 -29.07 -1.96 -6.19
C LYS A 94 -28.36 -1.44 -7.44
N MET A 95 -27.36 -0.57 -7.28
CA MET A 95 -26.56 -0.10 -8.41
C MET A 95 -25.88 -1.26 -9.15
N THR A 96 -25.37 -2.26 -8.41
CA THR A 96 -24.80 -3.47 -9.00
C THR A 96 -25.82 -4.28 -9.80
N ALA A 97 -27.05 -4.39 -9.31
CA ALA A 97 -28.14 -5.08 -10.00
C ALA A 97 -28.60 -4.34 -11.26
N ASP A 98 -28.63 -3.01 -11.22
CA ASP A 98 -29.23 -2.18 -12.27
C ASP A 98 -28.28 -1.90 -13.45
N LYS A 99 -26.96 -1.92 -13.22
CA LYS A 99 -25.97 -1.52 -14.23
C LYS A 99 -25.02 -2.65 -14.60
N ASN A 100 -24.92 -2.96 -15.89
CA ASN A 100 -23.91 -3.88 -16.41
C ASN A 100 -22.51 -3.23 -16.43
N PHE A 101 -21.48 -4.03 -16.17
CA PHE A 101 -20.10 -3.61 -16.31
C PHE A 101 -19.67 -3.76 -17.77
N SER A 102 -19.10 -2.71 -18.35
CA SER A 102 -18.62 -2.70 -19.74
C SER A 102 -17.12 -2.94 -19.79
N THR A 103 -16.67 -3.84 -20.66
CA THR A 103 -15.26 -4.19 -20.80
C THR A 103 -14.98 -4.75 -22.19
N ASN A 104 -13.72 -4.62 -22.64
CA ASN A 104 -13.24 -5.25 -23.88
C ASN A 104 -12.94 -6.74 -23.72
N TYR A 105 -13.22 -7.33 -22.55
CA TYR A 105 -13.03 -8.75 -22.30
C TYR A 105 -13.93 -9.59 -23.22
N LYS A 106 -13.31 -10.53 -23.94
CA LYS A 106 -14.01 -11.33 -24.96
C LYS A 106 -15.14 -12.14 -24.35
N ASP A 107 -16.33 -12.05 -24.97
CA ASP A 107 -17.54 -12.79 -24.59
C ASP A 107 -17.99 -12.53 -23.13
N PHE A 108 -17.57 -11.42 -22.52
CA PHE A 108 -17.87 -11.10 -21.11
C PHE A 108 -19.35 -11.10 -20.78
N ASP A 109 -20.18 -10.51 -21.66
CA ASP A 109 -21.63 -10.40 -21.44
C ASP A 109 -22.37 -11.73 -21.56
N LYS A 110 -21.73 -12.77 -22.12
CA LYS A 110 -22.27 -14.12 -22.18
C LYS A 110 -21.98 -14.93 -20.91
N LEU A 111 -21.10 -14.44 -20.03
CA LEU A 111 -20.75 -15.14 -18.80
C LEU A 111 -21.84 -14.92 -17.74
N PRO A 112 -22.25 -15.97 -17.00
CA PRO A 112 -23.12 -15.83 -15.85
C PRO A 112 -22.55 -14.88 -14.80
N ILE A 113 -23.42 -14.13 -14.12
CA ILE A 113 -23.04 -13.20 -13.07
C ILE A 113 -23.12 -13.90 -11.72
N LYS A 114 -22.09 -13.69 -10.90
CA LYS A 114 -22.09 -13.98 -9.47
C LYS A 114 -21.74 -12.72 -8.69
N VAL A 115 -22.65 -12.29 -7.83
CA VAL A 115 -22.45 -11.14 -6.95
C VAL A 115 -22.02 -11.64 -5.58
N ILE A 116 -20.99 -11.03 -5.01
CA ILE A 116 -20.46 -11.39 -3.70
C ILE A 116 -20.36 -10.12 -2.86
N LEU A 117 -21.15 -10.06 -1.79
CA LEU A 117 -21.02 -9.03 -0.77
C LEU A 117 -19.93 -9.45 0.22
N VAL A 118 -18.88 -8.66 0.33
CA VAL A 118 -17.69 -8.94 1.13
C VAL A 118 -17.63 -7.97 2.30
N TYR A 119 -17.51 -8.48 3.51
CA TYR A 119 -17.40 -7.66 4.71
C TYR A 119 -16.63 -8.36 5.82
N ASN A 120 -15.80 -7.59 6.54
CA ASN A 120 -14.95 -8.06 7.64
C ASN A 120 -15.61 -7.92 9.03
N GLY A 121 -16.92 -7.69 9.10
CA GLY A 121 -17.71 -7.73 10.33
C GLY A 121 -18.88 -8.73 10.28
N MET A 122 -19.93 -8.41 11.04
CA MET A 122 -21.18 -9.15 11.15
C MET A 122 -22.37 -8.30 10.67
N VAL A 123 -23.42 -8.94 10.17
CA VAL A 123 -24.68 -8.23 9.86
C VAL A 123 -25.54 -8.21 11.11
N ASN A 124 -26.01 -7.03 11.48
CA ASN A 124 -26.96 -6.84 12.56
C ASN A 124 -28.26 -7.62 12.27
N GLU A 125 -28.83 -8.27 13.31
CA GLU A 125 -30.07 -9.05 13.18
C GLU A 125 -31.22 -8.24 12.55
N LYS A 126 -31.32 -6.95 12.86
CA LYS A 126 -32.34 -6.05 12.30
C LYS A 126 -32.18 -5.83 10.79
N ILE A 127 -30.95 -5.90 10.27
CA ILE A 127 -30.64 -5.74 8.85
C ILE A 127 -30.69 -7.07 8.10
N ARG A 128 -30.47 -8.21 8.77
CA ARG A 128 -30.42 -9.53 8.14
C ARG A 128 -31.62 -9.82 7.23
N ASN A 129 -32.83 -9.54 7.70
CA ASN A 129 -34.04 -9.74 6.89
C ASN A 129 -34.07 -8.82 5.67
N LEU A 130 -33.69 -7.55 5.83
CA LEU A 130 -33.64 -6.58 4.73
C LEU A 130 -32.63 -6.99 3.66
N LEU A 131 -31.48 -7.54 4.06
CA LEU A 131 -30.46 -8.05 3.15
C LEU A 131 -30.93 -9.29 2.39
N ASN A 132 -31.57 -10.23 3.09
CA ASN A 132 -32.14 -11.42 2.45
C ASN A 132 -33.23 -11.03 1.43
N ASP A 133 -34.16 -10.15 1.80
CA ASP A 133 -35.22 -9.68 0.90
C ASP A 133 -34.65 -8.93 -0.31
N LEU A 134 -33.65 -8.06 -0.09
CA LEU A 134 -32.98 -7.33 -1.16
C LEU A 134 -32.26 -8.28 -2.11
N SER A 135 -31.47 -9.23 -1.59
CA SER A 135 -30.74 -10.19 -2.42
C SER A 135 -31.65 -11.11 -3.22
N GLN A 136 -32.75 -11.57 -2.61
CA GLN A 136 -33.76 -12.38 -3.27
C GLN A 136 -34.41 -11.62 -4.42
N LYS A 137 -34.81 -10.37 -4.17
CA LYS A 137 -35.48 -9.52 -5.15
C LYS A 137 -34.54 -9.07 -6.27
N GLU A 138 -33.35 -8.58 -5.94
CA GLU A 138 -32.49 -7.90 -6.92
C GLU A 138 -31.59 -8.86 -7.70
N PHE A 139 -31.30 -10.06 -7.15
CA PHE A 139 -30.38 -11.02 -7.77
C PHE A 139 -31.02 -12.39 -8.02
N ILE A 140 -31.42 -13.09 -6.96
CA ILE A 140 -31.77 -14.52 -7.05
C ILE A 140 -33.00 -14.74 -7.96
N SER A 141 -34.04 -13.92 -7.80
CA SER A 141 -35.24 -13.99 -8.66
C SER A 141 -34.98 -13.66 -10.14
N LYS A 142 -33.86 -12.97 -10.43
CA LYS A 142 -33.40 -12.66 -11.79
C LYS A 142 -32.40 -13.71 -12.31
N GLY A 143 -32.18 -14.79 -11.58
CA GLY A 143 -31.23 -15.86 -11.94
C GLY A 143 -29.76 -15.50 -11.71
N ILE A 144 -29.47 -14.45 -10.93
CA ILE A 144 -28.11 -14.04 -10.58
C ILE A 144 -27.73 -14.70 -9.24
N GLU A 145 -26.57 -15.35 -9.21
CA GLU A 145 -26.03 -15.92 -7.98
C GLU A 145 -25.60 -14.82 -7.01
N PHE A 146 -25.95 -14.95 -5.74
CA PHE A 146 -25.57 -14.03 -4.67
C PHE A 146 -24.95 -14.81 -3.50
N GLU A 147 -23.78 -14.37 -3.04
CA GLU A 147 -23.11 -14.92 -1.86
C GLU A 147 -22.66 -13.79 -0.92
N GLU A 148 -22.51 -14.14 0.35
CA GLU A 148 -21.89 -13.29 1.37
C GLU A 148 -20.55 -13.88 1.80
N TRP A 149 -19.48 -13.09 1.75
CA TRP A 149 -18.18 -13.45 2.33
C TRP A 149 -17.95 -12.58 3.57
N ASN A 150 -18.48 -13.07 4.69
CA ASN A 150 -18.31 -12.45 6.01
C ASN A 150 -16.92 -12.72 6.62
N ILE A 151 -16.67 -12.16 7.80
CA ILE A 151 -15.41 -12.33 8.53
C ILE A 151 -14.97 -13.79 8.70
N SER A 152 -15.89 -14.73 8.91
CA SER A 152 -15.56 -16.15 9.07
C SER A 152 -15.04 -16.76 7.77
N ILE A 153 -15.74 -16.49 6.66
CA ILE A 153 -15.36 -16.97 5.33
C ILE A 153 -14.05 -16.32 4.88
N LEU A 154 -13.91 -15.01 5.10
CA LEU A 154 -12.68 -14.28 4.81
C LEU A 154 -11.52 -14.86 5.61
N SER A 155 -11.65 -14.98 6.93
CA SER A 155 -10.60 -15.54 7.80
C SER A 155 -10.13 -16.89 7.31
N LYS A 156 -11.07 -17.76 6.91
CA LYS A 156 -10.74 -19.06 6.33
C LYS A 156 -10.01 -18.93 4.99
N LYS A 157 -10.53 -18.16 4.03
CA LYS A 157 -9.87 -17.99 2.71
C LYS A 157 -8.48 -17.37 2.83
N PHE A 158 -8.33 -16.35 3.68
CA PHE A 158 -7.06 -15.72 3.99
C PHE A 158 -6.09 -16.71 4.62
N THR A 159 -6.53 -17.45 5.65
CA THR A 159 -5.73 -18.50 6.30
C THR A 159 -5.35 -19.61 5.32
N ASP A 160 -6.24 -20.10 4.49
CA ASP A 160 -5.96 -21.25 3.61
C ASP A 160 -5.07 -20.89 2.41
N ASN A 161 -5.07 -19.62 1.99
CA ASN A 161 -4.46 -19.20 0.73
C ASN A 161 -3.34 -18.18 0.89
N LEU A 162 -3.61 -17.03 1.51
CA LEU A 162 -2.63 -15.94 1.58
C LEU A 162 -1.64 -16.16 2.72
N PHE A 163 -2.17 -16.48 3.90
CA PHE A 163 -1.44 -16.60 5.15
C PHE A 163 -0.90 -18.01 5.38
N GLY A 164 -1.67 -19.05 5.09
CA GLY A 164 -1.25 -20.44 5.28
C GLY A 164 -0.33 -20.97 4.18
N ALA A 165 -0.26 -20.31 3.02
CA ALA A 165 0.62 -20.74 1.95
C ALA A 165 1.98 -20.03 1.97
N TYR A 166 2.15 -18.86 2.59
CA TYR A 166 3.47 -18.22 2.86
C TYR A 166 3.34 -17.10 3.90
N LEU A 167 4.48 -16.66 4.48
CA LEU A 167 4.63 -15.99 5.79
C LEU A 167 4.40 -16.94 7.00
N LEU A 168 3.43 -17.86 6.94
CA LEU A 168 3.01 -18.65 8.12
C LEU A 168 3.02 -20.17 7.91
N THR A 169 3.66 -20.64 6.85
CA THR A 169 3.91 -22.07 6.66
C THR A 169 4.84 -22.64 7.74
N ASP A 170 5.74 -21.80 8.26
CA ASP A 170 6.65 -22.14 9.35
C ASP A 170 6.43 -21.23 10.56
N GLN A 171 6.51 -21.85 11.73
CA GLN A 171 6.27 -21.18 13.01
C GLN A 171 7.33 -20.12 13.34
N GLU A 172 8.50 -20.22 12.72
CA GLU A 172 9.63 -19.33 12.96
C GLU A 172 9.43 -17.97 12.27
N THR A 173 9.08 -17.96 10.99
CA THR A 173 8.72 -16.75 10.23
C THR A 173 7.53 -16.05 10.89
N THR A 174 6.53 -16.81 11.31
CA THR A 174 5.38 -16.32 12.09
C THR A 174 5.81 -15.60 13.37
N LYS A 175 6.64 -16.28 14.18
CA LYS A 175 7.12 -15.73 15.46
C LYS A 175 7.97 -14.48 15.24
N THR A 176 8.82 -14.49 14.21
CA THR A 176 9.63 -13.33 13.83
C THR A 176 8.73 -12.17 13.39
N PHE A 177 7.71 -12.41 12.57
CA PHE A 177 6.78 -11.36 12.16
C PHE A 177 6.02 -10.76 13.35
N ASN A 178 5.53 -11.59 14.29
CA ASN A 178 4.89 -11.07 15.51
C ASN A 178 5.86 -10.20 16.34
N LYS A 179 7.14 -10.58 16.43
CA LYS A 179 8.14 -9.74 17.09
C LYS A 179 8.38 -8.41 16.36
N VAL A 180 8.34 -8.41 15.02
CA VAL A 180 8.39 -7.16 14.24
C VAL A 180 7.25 -6.26 14.67
N LEU A 181 6.01 -6.76 14.64
CA LEU A 181 4.81 -5.97 14.97
C LEU A 181 4.88 -5.40 16.39
N LEU A 182 5.22 -6.23 17.38
CA LEU A 182 5.37 -5.81 18.78
C LEU A 182 6.42 -4.71 18.99
N ASN A 183 7.45 -4.66 18.13
CA ASN A 183 8.56 -3.72 18.25
C ASN A 183 8.57 -2.64 17.17
N LEU A 184 7.49 -2.48 16.39
CA LEU A 184 7.45 -1.54 15.26
C LEU A 184 7.76 -0.11 15.69
N ASN A 185 7.19 0.33 16.81
CA ASN A 185 7.37 1.68 17.37
C ASN A 185 8.36 1.72 18.55
N ALA A 186 9.15 0.67 18.77
CA ALA A 186 10.08 0.60 19.91
C ALA A 186 11.36 1.42 19.68
N SER A 187 11.71 1.72 18.42
CA SER A 187 12.90 2.52 18.09
C SER A 187 12.77 3.26 16.76
N ASN A 188 13.67 4.23 16.55
CA ASN A 188 13.81 4.98 15.30
C ASN A 188 14.60 4.20 14.22
N HIS A 189 15.05 2.98 14.51
CA HIS A 189 15.73 2.10 13.56
C HIS A 189 14.82 0.96 13.10
N ILE A 190 15.19 0.34 11.98
CA ILE A 190 14.54 -0.89 11.51
C ILE A 190 14.99 -2.02 12.42
N SER A 191 14.05 -2.78 12.97
CA SER A 191 14.37 -3.90 13.85
C SER A 191 15.15 -5.02 13.15
N GLU A 192 16.07 -5.65 13.88
CA GLU A 192 16.80 -6.83 13.38
C GLU A 192 15.86 -8.00 13.06
N ASP A 193 14.76 -8.14 13.79
CA ASP A 193 13.73 -9.13 13.50
C ASP A 193 13.10 -8.90 12.12
N PHE A 194 12.93 -7.65 11.68
CA PHE A 194 12.40 -7.37 10.33
C PHE A 194 13.42 -7.66 9.25
N LYS A 195 14.69 -7.33 9.48
CA LYS A 195 15.77 -7.70 8.55
C LYS A 195 15.85 -9.22 8.39
N ARG A 196 15.78 -9.96 9.50
CA ARG A 196 15.73 -11.44 9.50
C ARG A 196 14.49 -11.96 8.77
N LEU A 197 13.31 -11.40 9.04
CA LEU A 197 12.07 -11.79 8.36
C LEU A 197 12.21 -11.71 6.84
N LEU A 198 12.74 -10.61 6.31
CA LEU A 198 12.91 -10.47 4.86
C LEU A 198 13.94 -11.46 4.31
N GLU A 199 15.05 -11.69 5.02
CA GLU A 199 16.04 -12.70 4.62
C GLU A 199 15.42 -14.10 4.58
N ASP A 200 14.67 -14.48 5.61
CA ASP A 200 13.98 -15.77 5.67
C ASP A 200 12.99 -15.90 4.50
N LEU A 201 12.18 -14.87 4.24
CA LEU A 201 11.22 -14.87 3.13
C LEU A 201 11.88 -15.04 1.76
N PHE A 202 12.97 -14.31 1.49
CA PHE A 202 13.68 -14.41 0.21
C PHE A 202 14.52 -15.68 0.06
N SER A 203 14.95 -16.30 1.16
CA SER A 203 15.82 -17.48 1.16
C SER A 203 15.07 -18.82 1.15
N LYS A 204 13.77 -18.83 1.50
CA LYS A 204 12.94 -20.05 1.50
C LYS A 204 12.91 -20.79 0.15
N ASN A 205 13.12 -20.10 -0.97
CA ASN A 205 13.25 -20.72 -2.28
C ASN A 205 14.47 -20.19 -3.03
N LYS A 206 15.23 -21.09 -3.66
CA LYS A 206 16.22 -20.72 -4.66
C LYS A 206 15.52 -20.36 -5.97
N TRP A 207 15.94 -19.26 -6.60
CA TRP A 207 15.45 -18.88 -7.92
C TRP A 207 15.90 -19.90 -8.98
N GLU A 208 14.92 -20.55 -9.62
CA GLU A 208 15.14 -21.54 -10.68
C GLU A 208 14.32 -21.21 -11.94
N GLY A 209 13.81 -19.98 -12.02
CA GLY A 209 12.90 -19.48 -13.05
C GLY A 209 11.42 -19.51 -12.62
N TRP A 210 10.65 -18.58 -13.18
CA TRP A 210 9.24 -18.35 -12.85
C TRP A 210 8.37 -19.62 -12.98
N ASN A 211 8.49 -20.33 -14.10
CA ASN A 211 7.58 -21.44 -14.42
C ASN A 211 7.77 -22.67 -13.52
N LYS A 212 8.96 -22.87 -12.92
CA LYS A 212 9.23 -24.03 -12.07
C LYS A 212 8.54 -23.96 -10.70
N LYS A 213 8.40 -22.75 -10.16
CA LYS A 213 7.85 -22.48 -8.82
C LYS A 213 6.88 -21.30 -8.84
N LYS A 214 6.01 -21.27 -9.85
CA LYS A 214 5.11 -20.13 -10.12
C LYS A 214 4.27 -19.77 -8.90
N ARG A 215 3.72 -20.78 -8.23
CA ARG A 215 2.84 -20.59 -7.07
C ARG A 215 3.61 -19.98 -5.91
N GLU A 216 4.79 -20.49 -5.63
CA GLU A 216 5.65 -20.08 -4.52
C GLU A 216 6.15 -18.64 -4.71
N TRP A 217 6.57 -18.27 -5.92
CA TRP A 217 6.97 -16.88 -6.22
C TRP A 217 5.81 -15.91 -6.08
N LYS A 218 4.65 -16.28 -6.64
CA LYS A 218 3.44 -15.48 -6.49
C LYS A 218 3.12 -15.27 -5.02
N LEU A 219 3.14 -16.34 -4.23
CA LEU A 219 2.88 -16.26 -2.79
C LEU A 219 3.90 -15.39 -2.06
N LEU A 220 5.20 -15.54 -2.33
CA LEU A 220 6.25 -14.69 -1.75
C LEU A 220 5.97 -13.20 -2.01
N PHE A 221 5.69 -12.82 -3.25
CA PHE A 221 5.47 -11.41 -3.58
C PHE A 221 4.17 -10.86 -2.98
N GLN A 222 3.10 -11.67 -2.91
CA GLN A 222 1.89 -11.29 -2.18
C GLN A 222 2.14 -11.15 -0.69
N THR A 223 2.96 -12.03 -0.10
CA THR A 223 3.41 -11.91 1.28
C THR A 223 4.16 -10.59 1.51
N LEU A 224 5.05 -10.16 0.62
CA LEU A 224 5.75 -8.87 0.76
C LEU A 224 4.78 -7.68 0.72
N LYS A 225 3.78 -7.71 -0.17
CA LYS A 225 2.72 -6.69 -0.21
C LYS A 225 1.91 -6.66 1.09
N LEU A 226 1.54 -7.83 1.59
CA LEU A 226 0.79 -7.97 2.83
C LEU A 226 1.57 -7.45 4.03
N VAL A 227 2.85 -7.80 4.15
CA VAL A 227 3.76 -7.23 5.17
C VAL A 227 3.80 -5.71 5.06
N SER A 228 3.93 -5.20 3.83
CA SER A 228 4.00 -3.76 3.60
C SER A 228 2.75 -3.06 4.09
N PHE A 229 1.58 -3.62 3.75
CA PHE A 229 0.29 -3.09 4.13
C PHE A 229 0.03 -3.18 5.64
N ILE A 230 0.35 -4.31 6.29
CA ILE A 230 0.23 -4.45 7.75
C ILE A 230 1.07 -3.38 8.47
N ILE A 231 2.34 -3.22 8.06
CA ILE A 231 3.22 -2.21 8.67
C ILE A 231 2.63 -0.79 8.51
N TYR A 232 2.06 -0.49 7.35
CA TYR A 232 1.38 0.79 7.11
C TYR A 232 0.18 1.00 8.05
N THR A 233 -0.73 0.02 8.16
CA THR A 233 -1.90 0.11 9.05
C THR A 233 -1.49 0.25 10.51
N GLU A 234 -0.52 -0.54 10.99
CA GLU A 234 0.01 -0.41 12.36
C GLU A 234 0.63 0.98 12.59
N SER A 235 1.33 1.51 11.59
CA SER A 235 1.91 2.87 11.67
C SER A 235 0.84 3.95 11.78
N LYS A 236 -0.34 3.76 11.14
CA LYS A 236 -1.49 4.65 11.32
C LYS A 236 -2.07 4.57 12.72
N GLU A 237 -2.19 3.37 13.30
CA GLU A 237 -2.68 3.18 14.67
C GLU A 237 -1.75 3.83 15.71
N TYR A 238 -0.42 3.78 15.49
CA TYR A 238 0.55 4.56 16.28
C TYR A 238 0.53 6.07 15.99
N ASN A 239 -0.23 6.52 14.99
CA ASN A 239 -0.18 7.87 14.43
C ASN A 239 1.25 8.32 14.09
N ASN A 240 2.06 7.41 13.55
CA ASN A 240 3.47 7.63 13.23
C ASN A 240 3.84 6.98 11.89
N LEU A 241 3.59 7.70 10.78
CA LEU A 241 3.94 7.22 9.44
C LEU A 241 5.45 7.12 9.18
N ASP A 242 6.31 7.66 10.04
CA ASP A 242 7.76 7.47 9.93
C ASP A 242 8.14 5.98 10.08
N ILE A 243 7.38 5.22 10.86
CA ILE A 243 7.53 3.75 10.96
C ILE A 243 7.37 3.12 9.58
N ALA A 244 6.23 3.33 8.93
CA ALA A 244 5.97 2.80 7.58
C ALA A 244 7.02 3.29 6.58
N LYS A 245 7.34 4.59 6.58
CA LYS A 245 8.40 5.15 5.74
C LYS A 245 9.70 4.34 5.87
N ARG A 246 10.24 4.16 7.08
CA ARG A 246 11.53 3.47 7.30
C ARG A 246 11.48 1.98 6.94
N TYR A 247 10.46 1.28 7.42
CA TYR A 247 10.35 -0.17 7.21
C TYR A 247 10.09 -0.52 5.75
N LEU A 248 9.23 0.24 5.06
CA LEU A 248 8.94 0.01 3.64
C LEU A 248 10.11 0.43 2.75
N THR A 249 10.86 1.48 3.10
CA THR A 249 12.12 1.81 2.41
C THR A 249 13.06 0.61 2.42
N HIS A 250 13.24 -0.02 3.59
CA HIS A 250 14.08 -1.21 3.69
C HIS A 250 13.53 -2.38 2.87
N LEU A 251 12.23 -2.65 2.93
CA LEU A 251 11.61 -3.72 2.16
C LEU A 251 11.80 -3.53 0.66
N VAL A 252 11.53 -2.33 0.13
CA VAL A 252 11.72 -2.00 -1.29
C VAL A 252 13.18 -2.20 -1.71
N LEU A 253 14.14 -1.67 -0.94
CA LEU A 253 15.57 -1.83 -1.23
C LEU A 253 15.99 -3.31 -1.20
N ARG A 254 15.51 -4.09 -0.23
CA ARG A 254 15.80 -5.52 -0.13
C ARG A 254 15.18 -6.33 -1.27
N PHE A 255 13.97 -5.98 -1.70
CA PHE A 255 13.34 -6.61 -2.86
C PHE A 255 14.09 -6.28 -4.15
N TRP A 256 14.45 -5.00 -4.36
CA TRP A 256 15.25 -4.61 -5.52
C TRP A 256 16.63 -5.28 -5.53
N TYR A 257 17.29 -5.37 -4.38
CA TYR A 257 18.54 -6.12 -4.24
C TYR A 257 18.36 -7.60 -4.64
N TRP A 258 17.28 -8.24 -4.22
CA TRP A 258 16.97 -9.61 -4.63
C TRP A 258 16.75 -9.73 -6.15
N VAL A 259 16.08 -8.75 -6.76
CA VAL A 259 15.89 -8.69 -8.23
C VAL A 259 17.26 -8.63 -8.94
N LEU A 260 18.13 -7.69 -8.53
CA LEU A 260 19.47 -7.54 -9.10
C LEU A 260 20.35 -8.77 -8.87
N LYS A 261 20.34 -9.34 -7.66
CA LYS A 261 21.13 -10.53 -7.31
C LYS A 261 20.79 -11.74 -8.20
N ASN A 262 19.55 -11.80 -8.71
CA ASN A 262 19.09 -12.87 -9.60
C ASN A 262 19.08 -12.47 -11.08
N ASN A 263 19.57 -11.28 -11.45
CA ASN A 263 19.55 -10.71 -12.80
C ASN A 263 18.13 -10.64 -13.41
N LEU A 264 17.17 -10.14 -12.64
CA LEU A 264 15.74 -10.08 -13.00
C LEU A 264 15.24 -8.68 -13.31
N GLU A 265 16.11 -7.68 -13.44
CA GLU A 265 15.76 -6.28 -13.67
C GLU A 265 15.00 -6.05 -14.99
N ASN A 266 15.15 -6.96 -15.95
CA ASN A 266 14.45 -6.94 -17.24
C ASN A 266 13.27 -7.93 -17.31
N ASP A 267 13.03 -8.73 -16.27
CA ASP A 267 11.87 -9.64 -16.24
C ASP A 267 10.60 -8.86 -15.95
N LYS A 268 9.76 -8.70 -16.97
CA LYS A 268 8.50 -7.95 -16.87
C LYS A 268 7.58 -8.44 -15.76
N LYS A 269 7.50 -9.75 -15.50
CA LYS A 269 6.59 -10.30 -14.48
C LYS A 269 7.08 -9.95 -13.09
N ILE A 270 8.39 -10.11 -12.85
CA ILE A 270 9.00 -9.77 -11.56
C ILE A 270 8.95 -8.27 -11.34
N LYS A 271 9.20 -7.48 -12.38
CA LYS A 271 9.08 -6.03 -12.34
C LYS A 271 7.66 -5.59 -11.98
N THR A 272 6.61 -6.22 -12.52
CA THR A 272 5.22 -5.92 -12.11
C THR A 272 5.02 -6.09 -10.60
N TYR A 273 5.49 -7.19 -10.00
CA TYR A 273 5.38 -7.40 -8.56
C TYR A 273 6.18 -6.40 -7.73
N PHE A 274 7.38 -6.04 -8.20
CA PHE A 274 8.20 -5.03 -7.57
C PHE A 274 7.53 -3.65 -7.63
N ASP A 275 7.05 -3.24 -8.81
CA ASP A 275 6.39 -1.97 -9.06
C ASP A 275 5.14 -1.83 -8.18
N GLU A 276 4.37 -2.89 -7.95
CA GLU A 276 3.22 -2.86 -7.02
C GLU A 276 3.64 -2.51 -5.57
N VAL A 277 4.75 -3.08 -5.09
CA VAL A 277 5.28 -2.78 -3.74
C VAL A 277 5.87 -1.37 -3.70
N LEU A 278 6.61 -0.97 -4.74
CA LEU A 278 7.19 0.36 -4.87
C LEU A 278 6.09 1.43 -4.90
N ASN A 279 5.06 1.25 -5.73
CA ASN A 279 3.95 2.20 -5.83
C ASN A 279 3.18 2.33 -4.51
N PHE A 280 3.01 1.25 -3.76
CA PHE A 280 2.46 1.32 -2.42
C PHE A 280 3.37 2.11 -1.47
N TYR A 281 4.69 1.88 -1.50
CA TYR A 281 5.62 2.71 -0.72
C TYR A 281 5.55 4.20 -1.10
N LEU A 282 5.43 4.52 -2.40
CA LEU A 282 5.28 5.89 -2.88
C LEU A 282 3.97 6.54 -2.42
N SER A 283 2.88 5.79 -2.32
CA SER A 283 1.63 6.30 -1.76
C SER A 283 1.77 6.62 -0.26
N VAL A 284 2.50 5.79 0.49
CA VAL A 284 2.85 6.05 1.89
C VAL A 284 3.72 7.30 2.04
N LEU A 285 4.71 7.50 1.16
CA LEU A 285 5.51 8.73 1.13
C LEU A 285 4.65 9.97 0.83
N SER A 286 3.74 9.85 -0.14
CA SER A 286 2.80 10.94 -0.47
C SER A 286 1.97 11.34 0.75
N GLU A 287 1.43 10.36 1.49
CA GLU A 287 0.69 10.63 2.73
C GLU A 287 1.57 11.23 3.82
N TYR A 288 2.79 10.71 4.00
CA TYR A 288 3.78 11.25 4.94
C TYR A 288 4.09 12.73 4.65
N PHE A 289 4.35 13.08 3.39
CA PHE A 289 4.62 14.46 3.00
C PHE A 289 3.38 15.35 3.10
N LYS A 290 2.20 14.84 2.76
CA LYS A 290 0.94 15.57 2.98
C LYS A 290 0.75 16.00 4.43
N ARG A 291 1.19 15.18 5.40
CA ARG A 291 1.10 15.50 6.84
C ARG A 291 2.22 16.40 7.35
N THR A 292 3.39 16.38 6.73
CA THR A 292 4.61 17.01 7.28
C THR A 292 5.06 18.27 6.56
N LEU A 293 4.71 18.45 5.29
CA LEU A 293 5.26 19.51 4.44
C LEU A 293 4.87 20.92 4.92
N SER A 294 3.66 21.08 5.45
CA SER A 294 3.20 22.36 6.01
C SER A 294 4.09 22.81 7.17
N ILE A 295 4.53 21.88 8.01
CA ILE A 295 5.44 22.13 9.12
C ILE A 295 6.86 22.38 8.59
N ALA A 296 7.35 21.52 7.69
CA ALA A 296 8.69 21.63 7.11
C ALA A 296 8.91 22.94 6.32
N SER A 297 7.84 23.61 5.92
CA SER A 297 7.87 24.89 5.18
C SER A 297 7.74 26.13 6.07
N ILE A 298 7.56 25.97 7.39
CA ILE A 298 7.62 27.07 8.36
C ILE A 298 9.09 27.31 8.71
N GLN A 299 9.45 28.57 8.96
CA GLN A 299 10.80 28.94 9.39
C GLN A 299 11.24 28.05 10.56
N ASP A 300 12.37 27.36 10.36
CA ASP A 300 12.95 26.40 11.30
C ASP A 300 12.01 25.28 11.74
N GLY A 301 11.03 24.91 10.90
CA GLY A 301 9.99 23.93 11.23
C GLY A 301 10.48 22.48 11.38
N LEU A 302 11.70 22.14 10.95
CA LEU A 302 12.35 20.84 11.23
C LEU A 302 13.25 20.87 12.48
N SER A 303 13.36 22.03 13.15
CA SER A 303 14.03 22.15 14.44
C SER A 303 13.16 21.60 15.57
N TYR A 304 13.78 21.33 16.73
CA TYR A 304 13.08 20.92 17.94
C TYR A 304 13.61 21.68 19.15
N GLU A 305 12.80 22.61 19.66
CA GLU A 305 13.20 23.54 20.72
C GLU A 305 13.60 22.85 22.03
N ASN A 306 13.05 21.67 22.32
CA ASN A 306 13.34 20.93 23.55
C ASN A 306 14.52 19.94 23.40
N SER A 307 15.31 20.01 22.32
CA SER A 307 16.50 19.15 22.13
C SER A 307 17.76 19.67 22.84
N GLY A 308 17.75 20.90 23.36
CA GLY A 308 18.92 21.48 24.03
C GLY A 308 20.15 21.51 23.11
N THR A 309 21.31 21.11 23.63
CA THR A 309 22.57 21.10 22.88
C THR A 309 22.59 20.11 21.70
N TYR A 310 21.74 19.08 21.70
CA TYR A 310 21.63 18.18 20.55
C TYR A 310 21.19 18.93 19.30
N GLU A 311 20.47 20.05 19.43
CA GLU A 311 19.91 20.79 18.31
C GLU A 311 20.98 21.38 17.37
N GLU A 312 22.19 21.63 17.88
CA GLU A 312 23.34 22.08 17.08
C GLU A 312 23.67 21.14 15.91
N ILE A 313 23.39 19.85 16.08
CA ILE A 313 23.64 18.79 15.09
C ILE A 313 22.30 18.20 14.59
N GLY A 314 21.36 18.03 15.52
CA GLY A 314 20.07 17.38 15.32
C GLY A 314 19.19 18.09 14.30
N TYR A 315 19.19 19.42 14.29
CA TYR A 315 18.44 20.19 13.29
C TYR A 315 18.91 19.83 11.88
N THR A 316 20.20 20.01 11.63
CA THR A 316 20.83 19.71 10.35
C THR A 316 20.62 18.26 9.94
N LYS A 317 20.82 17.30 10.86
CA LYS A 317 20.58 15.89 10.60
C LYS A 317 19.13 15.63 10.17
N ARG A 318 18.14 16.15 10.92
CA ARG A 318 16.72 15.98 10.56
C ARG A 318 16.37 16.64 9.23
N THR A 319 16.93 17.82 8.95
CA THR A 319 16.70 18.51 7.67
C THR A 319 17.24 17.70 6.48
N PHE A 320 18.46 17.17 6.57
CA PHE A 320 19.00 16.34 5.50
C PHE A 320 18.28 15.00 5.38
N ASP A 321 17.95 14.33 6.49
CA ASP A 321 17.14 13.12 6.48
C ASP A 321 15.78 13.38 5.80
N TYR A 322 15.13 14.53 6.07
CA TYR A 322 13.87 14.90 5.43
C TYR A 322 14.03 15.16 3.93
N LEU A 323 15.07 15.91 3.54
CA LEU A 323 15.36 16.25 2.16
C LEU A 323 15.72 15.03 1.31
N GLU A 324 16.37 14.01 1.89
CA GLU A 324 16.67 12.76 1.19
C GLU A 324 15.37 12.08 0.70
N TYR A 325 14.40 11.88 1.58
CA TYR A 325 13.12 11.29 1.17
C TYR A 325 12.32 12.22 0.27
N LEU A 326 12.35 13.53 0.51
CA LEU A 326 11.58 14.50 -0.28
C LEU A 326 12.11 14.55 -1.72
N THR A 327 13.42 14.67 -1.90
CA THR A 327 14.04 14.72 -3.23
C THR A 327 13.86 13.41 -3.99
N PHE A 328 13.98 12.26 -3.32
CA PHE A 328 13.61 10.96 -3.90
C PHE A 328 12.16 10.95 -4.41
N PHE A 329 11.21 11.37 -3.58
CA PHE A 329 9.79 11.41 -3.94
C PHE A 329 9.52 12.39 -5.09
N LEU A 330 10.13 13.57 -5.07
CA LEU A 330 9.97 14.57 -6.13
C LEU A 330 10.60 14.10 -7.45
N ASN A 331 11.77 13.46 -7.41
CA ASN A 331 12.46 12.94 -8.59
C ASN A 331 11.62 11.91 -9.35
N ILE A 332 10.90 11.05 -8.63
CA ILE A 332 9.99 10.08 -9.26
C ILE A 332 8.84 10.79 -9.98
N ASN A 333 8.36 11.91 -9.44
CA ASN A 333 7.25 12.68 -10.01
C ASN A 333 7.68 13.69 -11.09
N LEU A 334 8.99 13.97 -11.26
CA LEU A 334 9.49 14.90 -12.28
C LEU A 334 9.10 14.51 -13.70
N SER A 335 8.92 13.21 -13.95
CA SER A 335 8.54 12.68 -15.26
C SER A 335 7.06 12.95 -15.61
N ASN A 336 6.25 13.40 -14.66
CA ASN A 336 4.84 13.69 -14.87
C ASN A 336 4.65 15.11 -15.40
N GLU A 337 4.04 15.25 -16.57
CA GLU A 337 3.68 16.55 -17.14
C GLU A 337 2.73 17.33 -16.21
N GLY A 338 3.04 18.60 -15.95
CA GLY A 338 2.21 19.50 -15.14
C GLY A 338 2.61 19.62 -13.67
N GLU A 339 3.45 18.73 -13.14
CA GLU A 339 3.90 18.77 -11.73
C GLU A 339 5.16 19.63 -11.52
N GLN A 340 5.83 20.07 -12.58
CA GLN A 340 7.14 20.75 -12.52
C GLN A 340 7.15 21.98 -11.59
N GLU A 341 6.15 22.85 -11.75
CA GLU A 341 6.05 24.08 -10.96
C GLU A 341 5.71 23.79 -9.49
N ASN A 342 4.90 22.77 -9.24
CA ASN A 342 4.54 22.33 -7.89
C ASN A 342 5.77 21.75 -7.17
N ILE A 343 6.52 20.87 -7.85
CA ILE A 343 7.77 20.28 -7.36
C ILE A 343 8.77 21.38 -6.96
N LYS A 344 8.97 22.37 -7.85
CA LYS A 344 9.86 23.50 -7.59
C LYS A 344 9.44 24.31 -6.36
N LYS A 345 8.14 24.59 -6.22
CA LYS A 345 7.57 25.32 -5.07
C LYS A 345 7.77 24.56 -3.78
N MET A 346 7.43 23.27 -3.76
CA MET A 346 7.57 22.40 -2.59
C MET A 346 9.03 22.34 -2.12
N LEU A 347 9.97 22.08 -3.04
CA LEU A 347 11.38 21.97 -2.70
C LEU A 347 11.95 23.29 -2.16
N SER A 348 11.67 24.39 -2.86
CA SER A 348 12.16 25.72 -2.45
C SER A 348 11.57 26.18 -1.13
N ALA A 349 10.31 25.84 -0.83
CA ALA A 349 9.68 26.17 0.44
C ALA A 349 10.43 25.53 1.61
N VAL A 350 10.73 24.23 1.53
CA VAL A 350 11.46 23.50 2.59
C VAL A 350 12.89 24.00 2.73
N ILE A 351 13.61 24.22 1.62
CA ILE A 351 15.00 24.72 1.64
C ILE A 351 15.08 26.13 2.26
N ASN A 352 14.19 27.04 1.86
CA ASN A 352 14.21 28.42 2.34
C ASN A 352 13.77 28.53 3.80
N ALA A 353 12.87 27.65 4.24
CA ALA A 353 12.41 27.58 5.61
C ALA A 353 13.47 27.05 6.57
N ASN A 354 14.39 26.18 6.11
CA ASN A 354 15.38 25.53 6.96
C ASN A 354 16.81 25.90 6.53
N ASN A 355 17.43 26.86 7.22
CA ASN A 355 18.74 27.40 6.84
C ASN A 355 19.89 26.37 6.84
N VAL A 356 19.77 25.31 7.65
CA VAL A 356 20.73 24.20 7.73
C VAL A 356 20.69 23.25 6.53
N SER A 357 19.69 23.39 5.64
CA SER A 357 19.56 22.59 4.40
C SER A 357 20.75 22.69 3.44
N SER A 358 21.66 23.64 3.68
CA SER A 358 22.89 23.86 2.92
C SER A 358 24.15 23.74 3.78
N ARG A 359 24.06 23.15 4.98
CA ARG A 359 25.17 22.97 5.93
C ARG A 359 25.48 21.49 6.13
N PRO A 360 26.09 20.80 5.15
CA PRO A 360 26.36 19.36 5.30
C PRO A 360 27.28 19.10 6.52
N LEU A 361 26.95 18.08 7.31
CA LEU A 361 27.74 17.67 8.49
C LEU A 361 28.61 16.44 8.22
N ILE A 362 28.14 15.56 7.34
CA ILE A 362 28.74 14.26 7.03
C ILE A 362 28.59 13.98 5.54
N ASP A 363 29.43 13.10 5.00
CA ASP A 363 29.51 12.82 3.57
C ASP A 363 28.17 12.40 2.96
N ILE A 364 27.33 11.65 3.70
CA ILE A 364 26.02 11.20 3.20
C ILE A 364 25.08 12.36 2.85
N ASN A 365 25.27 13.55 3.43
CA ASN A 365 24.49 14.74 3.09
C ASN A 365 24.77 15.21 1.65
N SER A 366 25.81 14.70 0.97
CA SER A 366 26.03 14.99 -0.45
C SER A 366 24.91 14.45 -1.34
N ILE A 367 24.23 13.37 -0.95
CA ILE A 367 23.14 12.75 -1.72
C ILE A 367 22.00 13.76 -1.93
N PRO A 368 21.31 14.24 -0.87
CA PRO A 368 20.24 15.23 -1.04
C PRO A 368 20.73 16.53 -1.68
N ILE A 369 21.99 16.95 -1.47
CA ILE A 369 22.55 18.14 -2.15
C ILE A 369 22.57 17.93 -3.67
N VAL A 370 23.10 16.79 -4.13
CA VAL A 370 23.17 16.47 -5.56
C VAL A 370 21.76 16.30 -6.14
N ASP A 371 20.85 15.68 -5.40
CA ASP A 371 19.46 15.51 -5.85
C ASP A 371 18.74 16.86 -5.97
N ILE A 372 18.92 17.78 -5.03
CA ILE A 372 18.38 19.16 -5.10
C ILE A 372 18.88 19.87 -6.37
N LEU A 373 20.19 19.81 -6.62
CA LEU A 373 20.79 20.42 -7.80
C LEU A 373 20.26 19.79 -9.08
N THR A 374 20.13 18.46 -9.11
CA THR A 374 19.60 17.72 -10.25
C THR A 374 18.15 18.11 -10.54
N ILE A 375 17.31 18.24 -9.51
CA ILE A 375 15.92 18.71 -9.65
C ILE A 375 15.90 20.11 -10.25
N TYR A 376 16.62 21.08 -9.69
CA TYR A 376 16.61 22.45 -10.21
C TYR A 376 17.14 22.54 -11.65
N ILE A 377 18.21 21.82 -11.98
CA ILE A 377 18.77 21.79 -13.34
C ILE A 377 17.77 21.17 -14.32
N THR A 378 17.12 20.08 -13.94
CA THR A 378 16.10 19.40 -14.78
C THR A 378 14.90 20.31 -15.05
N LEU A 379 14.56 21.19 -14.10
CA LEU A 379 13.49 22.18 -14.20
C LEU A 379 13.94 23.53 -14.84
N ASP A 380 15.15 23.59 -15.41
CA ASP A 380 15.79 24.80 -15.98
C ASP A 380 15.88 26.00 -15.01
N ASP A 381 15.87 25.74 -13.69
CA ASP A 381 16.04 26.76 -12.66
C ASP A 381 17.51 26.91 -12.25
N LYS A 382 18.32 27.39 -13.19
CA LYS A 382 19.76 27.60 -13.01
C LYS A 382 20.07 28.59 -11.88
N THR A 383 19.18 29.56 -11.65
CA THR A 383 19.33 30.56 -10.59
C THR A 383 19.25 29.91 -9.22
N SER A 384 18.20 29.12 -8.95
CA SER A 384 18.07 28.40 -7.67
C SER A 384 19.18 27.38 -7.47
N ALA A 385 19.57 26.65 -8.52
CA ALA A 385 20.69 25.71 -8.47
C ALA A 385 22.00 26.40 -8.07
N THR A 386 22.33 27.53 -8.71
CA THR A 386 23.56 28.30 -8.43
C THR A 386 23.55 28.85 -7.01
N ASN A 387 22.44 29.44 -6.59
CA ASN A 387 22.28 29.99 -5.24
C ASN A 387 22.41 28.90 -4.16
N TYR A 388 21.80 27.73 -4.38
CA TYR A 388 21.90 26.62 -3.44
C TYR A 388 23.32 26.05 -3.38
N LEU A 389 23.98 25.85 -4.53
CA LEU A 389 25.36 25.38 -4.59
C LEU A 389 26.32 26.34 -3.86
N GLN A 390 26.18 27.64 -4.07
CA GLN A 390 26.99 28.65 -3.37
C GLN A 390 26.82 28.57 -1.85
N LYS A 391 25.59 28.39 -1.36
CA LYS A 391 25.32 28.19 0.08
C LYS A 391 25.93 26.88 0.59
N ALA A 392 25.82 25.79 -0.15
CA ALA A 392 26.37 24.50 0.23
C ALA A 392 27.92 24.52 0.29
N LEU A 393 28.55 25.29 -0.59
CA LEU A 393 30.01 25.44 -0.65
C LEU A 393 30.56 26.54 0.26
N SER A 394 29.79 27.56 0.62
CA SER A 394 30.25 28.64 1.51
C SER A 394 30.56 28.13 2.92
N HIS A 395 30.00 26.98 3.29
CA HIS A 395 30.30 26.28 4.54
C HIS A 395 31.50 25.33 4.43
N LYS A 396 32.15 25.23 3.26
CA LYS A 396 33.51 24.68 3.10
C LYS A 396 34.55 25.78 3.30
N VAL A 397 34.66 26.31 4.52
CA VAL A 397 35.79 27.17 4.91
C VAL A 397 36.31 26.72 6.28
N CYS A 398 37.57 26.28 6.26
CA CYS A 398 38.49 25.94 7.36
C CYS A 398 38.32 24.58 8.04
N ASN A 399 39.06 23.58 7.53
CA ASN A 399 40.14 22.96 8.29
C ASN A 399 41.43 23.05 7.48
#